data_AF-A0ABD2W213-F1
#
_entry.id   AF-A0ABD2W213-F1
#
_cell.length_a   1.000
_cell.length_b   1.000
_cell.length_c   1.000
_cell.angle_alpha   90.00
_cell.angle_beta   90.00
_cell.angle_gamma   90.00
#
_symmetry.space_group_name_H-M   'P 1'
#
loop_
_entity.id
_entity.type
_entity.pdbx_description
1 polymer ?
#
loop_
_entity_poly.entity_id
_entity_poly.type
_entity_poly.pdbx_seq_one_letter_code
_entity_poly.pdbx_strand_id
1 'polypeptide(L)'
;MSDHRPHRGSEGPRRRWSARTLDEEVFSERLSGARIPHAMPERPEDMAGALITAITEACGASMSSGGGRRRRRHEPVYWWTDKIAAFRPQCL
;
A
#
# COMPACT_ATOMS: atom_id res chain seq x y z
N MET A 1 6.71 -36.60 26.15
CA MET A 1 6.40 -35.19 26.43
C MET A 1 6.30 -34.49 25.08
N SER A 2 5.09 -34.32 24.57
CA SER A 2 4.85 -33.77 23.23
C SER A 2 4.83 -32.25 23.30
N ASP A 3 5.84 -31.61 22.70
CA ASP A 3 5.98 -30.16 22.61
C ASP A 3 5.02 -29.64 21.52
N HIS A 4 3.81 -29.26 21.92
CA HIS A 4 2.90 -28.51 21.05
C HIS A 4 3.28 -27.04 21.06
N ARG A 5 4.18 -26.66 20.14
CA ARG A 5 4.46 -25.25 19.82
C ARG A 5 3.28 -24.69 19.02
N PRO A 6 2.56 -23.66 19.49
CA PRO A 6 1.50 -23.08 18.69
C PRO A 6 2.12 -22.35 17.50
N HIS A 7 1.62 -22.65 16.29
CA HIS A 7 1.92 -21.89 15.09
C HIS A 7 1.49 -20.44 15.32
N ARG A 8 2.46 -19.57 15.57
CA ARG A 8 2.27 -18.12 15.60
C ARG A 8 1.90 -17.71 14.17
N GLY A 9 0.62 -17.48 13.92
CA GLY A 9 0.11 -17.04 12.62
C GLY A 9 0.91 -15.85 12.12
N SER A 10 1.54 -16.01 10.96
CA SER A 10 2.22 -14.94 10.25
C SER A 10 1.17 -14.03 9.61
N GLU A 11 0.51 -13.18 10.39
CA GLU A 11 -0.14 -12.00 9.83
C GLU A 11 0.99 -11.11 9.30
N GLY A 12 1.19 -11.13 7.97
CA GLY A 12 2.06 -10.17 7.31
C GLY A 12 1.67 -8.74 7.70
N PRO A 13 2.59 -7.75 7.58
CA PRO A 13 2.34 -6.40 8.05
C PRO A 13 1.04 -5.88 7.41
N ARG A 14 0.02 -5.68 8.24
CA ARG A 14 -1.26 -5.10 7.84
C ARG A 14 -0.94 -3.79 7.11
N ARG A 15 -1.34 -3.68 5.84
CA ARG A 15 -1.21 -2.43 5.08
C ARG A 15 -2.00 -1.37 5.85
N ARG A 16 -1.30 -0.46 6.51
CA ARG A 16 -1.91 0.65 7.24
C ARG A 16 -1.93 1.87 6.33
N TRP A 17 -3.08 2.50 6.16
CA TRP A 17 -3.14 3.82 5.54
C TRP A 17 -2.39 4.81 6.43
N SER A 18 -1.64 5.70 5.80
CA SER A 18 -0.97 6.80 6.48
C SER A 18 -1.79 8.07 6.27
N ALA A 19 -2.44 8.57 7.33
CA ALA A 19 -3.17 9.84 7.26
C ALA A 19 -2.27 11.02 6.85
N ARG A 20 -0.94 10.92 7.05
CA ARG A 20 0.04 11.93 6.62
C ARG A 20 0.20 12.04 5.11
N THR A 21 -0.28 11.06 4.35
CA THR A 21 -0.20 11.01 2.88
C THR A 21 -1.57 11.16 2.25
N LEU A 22 -2.54 11.69 3.00
CA LEU A 22 -3.87 11.97 2.52
C LEU A 22 -3.81 13.05 1.43
N ASP A 23 -4.32 12.71 0.27
CA ASP A 23 -4.74 13.65 -0.76
C ASP A 23 -6.20 14.03 -0.52
N GLU A 24 -6.43 15.24 -0.02
CA GLU A 24 -7.77 15.72 0.35
C GLU A 24 -8.69 15.86 -0.87
N GLU A 25 -8.16 16.30 -2.02
CA GLU A 25 -8.94 16.52 -3.23
C GLU A 25 -9.44 15.18 -3.79
N VAL A 26 -8.53 14.21 -3.91
CA VAL A 26 -8.89 12.84 -4.37
C VAL A 26 -9.83 12.16 -3.38
N PHE A 27 -9.65 12.37 -2.08
CA PHE A 27 -10.55 11.82 -1.06
C PHE A 27 -11.97 12.38 -1.22
N SER A 28 -12.09 13.71 -1.30
CA SER A 28 -13.37 14.39 -1.45
C SER A 28 -14.08 14.01 -2.74
N GLU A 29 -13.37 14.00 -3.89
CA GLU A 29 -13.94 13.59 -5.17
C GLU A 29 -14.50 12.16 -5.11
N ARG A 30 -13.73 11.23 -4.52
CA ARG A 30 -14.13 9.82 -4.39
C ARG A 30 -15.32 9.64 -3.46
N LEU A 31 -15.35 10.36 -2.34
CA LEU A 31 -16.45 10.27 -1.39
C LEU A 31 -17.73 10.90 -1.95
N SER A 32 -17.64 12.02 -2.66
CA SER A 32 -18.78 12.66 -3.32
C SER A 32 -19.36 11.82 -4.46
N GLY A 33 -18.53 11.03 -5.15
CA GLY A 33 -18.97 10.09 -6.18
C GLY A 33 -19.52 8.76 -5.64
N ALA A 34 -19.45 8.53 -4.32
CA ALA A 34 -19.86 7.27 -3.73
C ALA A 34 -21.39 7.10 -3.77
N ARG A 35 -21.85 5.93 -4.21
CA ARG A 35 -23.27 5.59 -4.25
C ARG A 35 -23.73 5.05 -2.90
N ILE A 36 -23.99 5.97 -1.98
CA ILE A 36 -24.62 5.63 -0.70
C ILE A 36 -26.14 5.58 -0.93
N PRO A 37 -26.82 4.48 -0.59
CA PRO A 37 -28.27 4.43 -0.67
C PRO A 37 -28.90 5.57 0.15
N HIS A 38 -29.61 6.50 -0.51
CA HIS A 38 -30.30 7.62 0.14
C HIS A 38 -31.72 7.26 0.61
N ALA A 39 -32.24 6.11 0.17
CA ALA A 39 -33.52 5.59 0.65
C ALA A 39 -33.32 4.85 1.98
N MET A 40 -34.36 4.84 2.82
CA MET A 40 -34.41 4.00 4.03
C MET A 40 -34.13 2.54 3.62
N PRO A 41 -32.97 1.98 4.00
CA PRO A 41 -32.70 0.59 3.72
C PRO A 41 -33.61 -0.27 4.59
N GLU A 42 -33.95 -1.47 4.11
CA GLU A 42 -34.71 -2.43 4.92
C GLU A 42 -33.98 -2.78 6.22
N ARG A 43 -32.65 -2.65 6.23
CA ARG A 43 -31.79 -2.90 7.37
C ARG A 43 -30.73 -1.80 7.52
N PRO A 44 -30.56 -1.21 8.73
CA PRO A 44 -29.55 -0.18 8.96
C PRO A 44 -28.12 -0.67 8.72
N GLU A 45 -27.87 -1.97 8.85
CA GLU A 45 -26.57 -2.61 8.58
C GLU A 45 -26.13 -2.44 7.12
N ASP A 46 -27.07 -2.41 6.17
CA ASP A 46 -26.76 -2.26 4.75
C ASP A 46 -26.24 -0.85 4.43
N MET A 47 -26.82 0.16 5.10
CA MET A 47 -26.33 1.54 5.02
C MET A 47 -24.93 1.67 5.61
N ALA A 48 -24.71 1.07 6.78
CA ALA A 48 -23.40 1.06 7.43
C ALA A 48 -22.37 0.36 6.54
N GLY A 49 -22.71 -0.77 5.92
CA GLY A 49 -21.86 -1.49 4.98
C GLY A 49 -21.48 -0.66 3.76
N ALA A 50 -22.46 0.04 3.16
CA ALA A 50 -22.22 0.93 2.02
C ALA A 50 -21.30 2.10 2.39
N LEU A 51 -21.51 2.71 3.56
CA LEU A 51 -20.66 3.79 4.09
C LEU A 51 -19.23 3.32 4.36
N ILE A 52 -19.06 2.18 5.02
CA ILE A 52 -17.74 1.61 5.31
C ILE A 52 -17.00 1.32 4.00
N THR A 53 -17.70 0.79 3.00
CA THR A 53 -17.12 0.51 1.68
C THR A 53 -16.68 1.80 0.99
N ALA A 54 -17.55 2.81 0.93
CA ALA A 54 -17.23 4.11 0.35
C ALA A 54 -16.02 4.78 1.01
N ILE A 55 -15.97 4.80 2.34
CA ILE A 55 -14.85 5.36 3.10
C ILE A 55 -13.57 4.56 2.84
N THR A 56 -13.66 3.23 2.79
CA THR A 56 -12.51 2.34 2.53
C THR A 56 -11.92 2.59 1.15
N GLU A 57 -12.76 2.74 0.13
CA GLU A 57 -12.33 3.03 -1.24
C GLU A 57 -11.70 4.43 -1.35
N ALA A 58 -12.34 5.44 -0.76
CA ALA A 58 -11.80 6.80 -0.72
C ALA A 58 -10.44 6.84 -0.01
N CYS A 59 -10.30 6.15 1.13
CA CYS A 59 -9.05 6.00 1.86
C CYS A 59 -7.97 5.29 1.02
N GLY A 60 -8.34 4.22 0.31
CA GLY A 60 -7.43 3.46 -0.54
C GLY A 60 -6.92 4.24 -1.76
N ALA A 61 -7.75 5.14 -2.30
CA ALA A 61 -7.39 6.00 -3.42
C ALA A 61 -6.54 7.21 -3.00
N SER A 62 -6.84 7.79 -1.82
CA SER A 62 -6.25 9.05 -1.36
C SER A 62 -5.04 8.90 -0.44
N MET A 63 -4.85 7.76 0.21
CA MET A 63 -3.72 7.54 1.13
C MET A 63 -2.79 6.45 0.63
N SER A 64 -1.49 6.69 0.78
CA SER A 64 -0.52 5.63 0.52
C SER A 64 -0.64 4.52 1.58
N SER A 65 -0.78 3.28 1.11
CA SER A 65 -0.72 2.12 2.00
C SER A 65 0.74 1.91 2.42
N GLY A 66 1.05 2.18 3.69
CA GLY A 66 2.35 1.92 4.30
C GLY A 66 2.60 0.41 4.42
N GLY A 67 3.00 -0.21 3.31
CA GLY A 67 3.26 -1.66 3.26
C GLY A 67 4.19 -2.09 2.14
N GLY A 68 4.72 -1.14 1.38
CA GLY A 68 5.65 -1.42 0.31
C GLY A 68 6.62 -0.27 0.19
N ARG A 69 7.60 -0.18 1.10
CA ARG A 69 8.94 0.10 0.60
C ARG A 69 9.18 -1.02 -0.40
N ARG A 70 8.84 -0.78 -1.68
CA ARG A 70 9.44 -1.55 -2.77
C ARG A 70 10.89 -1.52 -2.37
N ARG A 71 11.45 -2.68 -2.00
CA ARG A 71 12.88 -2.87 -2.17
C ARG A 71 13.05 -2.50 -3.63
N ARG A 72 13.42 -1.25 -3.92
CA ARG A 72 14.12 -0.94 -5.16
C ARG A 72 15.13 -2.05 -5.17
N ARG A 73 14.94 -3.01 -6.07
CA ARG A 73 15.98 -3.94 -6.41
C ARG A 73 17.12 -2.99 -6.73
N HIS A 74 18.01 -2.78 -5.78
CA HIS A 74 19.31 -2.25 -6.07
C HIS A 74 19.83 -3.31 -7.01
N GLU A 75 19.69 -3.05 -8.31
CA GLU A 75 20.50 -3.71 -9.30
C GLU A 75 21.92 -3.59 -8.75
N PRO A 76 22.64 -4.71 -8.57
CA PRO A 76 24.02 -4.62 -8.14
C PRO A 76 24.75 -3.78 -9.18
N VAL A 77 25.07 -2.53 -8.81
CA VAL A 77 25.86 -1.63 -9.63
C VAL A 77 27.28 -2.17 -9.55
N TYR A 78 27.62 -3.06 -10.48
CA TYR A 78 29.01 -3.44 -10.70
C TYR A 78 29.71 -2.23 -11.29
N TRP A 79 30.45 -1.52 -10.45
CA TRP A 79 31.26 -0.35 -10.81
C TRP A 79 32.44 -0.70 -11.73
N TRP A 80 32.61 -1.97 -12.08
CA TRP A 80 33.60 -2.43 -13.04
C TRP A 80 32.92 -2.73 -14.37
N THR A 81 33.00 -1.80 -15.30
CA THR A 81 32.50 -1.96 -16.67
C THR A 81 33.66 -2.13 -17.64
N ASP A 82 33.43 -2.77 -18.79
CA ASP A 82 34.43 -2.90 -19.85
C ASP A 82 34.98 -1.54 -20.29
N LYS A 83 34.15 -0.50 -20.19
CA LYS A 83 34.55 0.90 -20.40
C LYS A 83 35.64 1.33 -19.41
N ILE A 84 35.51 1.01 -18.13
CA ILE A 84 36.53 1.29 -17.10
C ILE A 84 37.79 0.44 -17.33
N ALA A 85 37.64 -0.82 -17.75
CA ALA A 85 38.77 -1.67 -18.10
C ALA A 85 39.58 -1.11 -19.29
N ALA A 86 38.90 -0.51 -20.28
CA ALA A 86 39.53 0.12 -21.45
C ALA A 86 40.29 1.41 -21.12
N PHE A 87 39.98 2.08 -20.01
CA PHE A 87 40.73 3.26 -19.55
C PHE A 87 41.98 2.90 -18.74
N ARG A 88 42.08 1.68 -18.22
CA ARG A 88 43.24 1.23 -17.43
C ARG A 88 44.60 1.36 -18.13
N PRO A 89 44.76 1.08 -19.44
CA PRO A 89 46.03 1.24 -20.15
C PRO A 89 46.48 2.69 -20.30
N GLN A 90 45.58 3.66 -20.10
CA GLN A 90 45.86 5.10 -20.25
C GLN A 90 46.30 5.75 -18.93
N CYS A 91 46.20 5.02 -17.81
CA CYS A 91 46.54 5.49 -16.46
C CYS A 91 47.83 4.86 -15.90
N LEU A 92 48.61 4.17 -16.76
CA LEU A 92 49.95 3.65 -16.47
C LEU A 92 50.98 4.38 -17.34
#